data_AF-A0A7M1AWE9-F1
#
_entry.id   AF-A0A7M1AWE9-F1
#
_cell.length_a   1.000
_cell.length_b   1.000
_cell.length_c   1.000
_cell.angle_alpha   90.00
_cell.angle_beta   90.00
_cell.angle_gamma   90.00
#
_symmetry.space_group_name_H-M   'P 1'
#
loop_
_entity.id
_entity.type
_entity.pdbx_description
1 polymer ?
#
loop_
_entity_poly.entity_id
_entity_poly.type
_entity_poly.pdbx_seq_one_letter_code
_entity_poly.pdbx_strand_id
1 'polypeptide(L)'
;MKKSIITVISLFVSTGLAADNVMMNTSELSWVDEQVEAIKPARVGARNSYLGSMTNPFVFLKKGKKGKTISRSRSYRTPTRTSTRTSSEISAKSSKGKLALEAIINKSALIGGKWYKEGQSVGGYKIERVNDKVVFLKQGKKSIVLSTKSKHKSLKFNNN
;
A
#
# COMPACT_ATOMS: atom_id res chain seq x y z
N MET A 1 9.97 48.32 -47.04
CA MET A 1 9.89 49.09 -45.79
C MET A 1 8.44 49.17 -45.35
N LYS A 2 8.16 48.76 -44.10
CA LYS A 2 7.15 49.35 -43.20
C LYS A 2 5.67 49.37 -43.64
N LYS A 3 4.87 48.42 -43.13
CA LYS A 3 3.95 48.56 -41.96
C LYS A 3 2.66 47.73 -42.10
N SER A 4 2.40 47.00 -41.02
CA SER A 4 1.21 46.26 -40.65
C SER A 4 -0.09 47.07 -40.71
N ILE A 5 -1.19 46.40 -41.02
CA ILE A 5 -2.49 46.63 -40.35
C ILE A 5 -3.09 45.26 -40.04
N ILE A 6 -3.16 44.98 -38.73
CA ILE A 6 -3.80 43.82 -38.11
C ILE A 6 -5.24 44.25 -37.84
N THR A 7 -6.22 43.59 -38.45
CA THR A 7 -7.64 43.79 -38.11
C THR A 7 -8.12 42.59 -37.30
N VAL A 8 -8.49 42.92 -36.07
CA VAL A 8 -9.08 42.07 -35.03
C VAL A 8 -10.54 41.80 -35.36
N ILE A 9 -10.96 40.53 -35.43
CA ILE A 9 -12.37 40.15 -35.22
C ILE A 9 -12.38 38.87 -34.36
N SER A 10 -12.60 39.08 -33.07
CA SER A 10 -12.94 38.03 -32.11
C SER A 10 -14.40 37.60 -32.33
N LEU A 11 -14.64 36.35 -32.71
CA LEU A 11 -15.98 35.76 -32.66
C LEU A 11 -16.13 35.03 -31.32
N PHE A 12 -16.94 35.60 -30.43
CA PHE A 12 -17.34 35.01 -29.17
C PHE A 12 -18.12 33.71 -29.44
N VAL A 13 -17.55 32.57 -29.04
CA VAL A 13 -18.25 31.29 -29.00
C VAL A 13 -19.13 31.29 -27.75
N SER A 14 -20.42 31.50 -27.95
CA SER A 14 -21.45 31.34 -26.92
C SER A 14 -21.75 29.84 -26.71
N THR A 15 -20.92 29.15 -25.93
CA THR A 15 -21.33 27.88 -25.31
C THR A 15 -22.17 28.19 -24.09
N GLY A 16 -23.49 28.08 -24.24
CA GLY A 16 -24.42 28.02 -23.12
C GLY A 16 -24.14 26.75 -22.31
N LEU A 17 -23.46 26.92 -21.17
CA LEU A 17 -23.40 25.92 -20.13
C LEU A 17 -24.77 25.87 -19.45
N ALA A 18 -25.48 24.76 -19.64
CA ALA A 18 -26.61 24.36 -18.83
C ALA A 18 -26.15 24.31 -17.36
N ALA A 19 -26.64 25.25 -16.55
CA ALA A 19 -26.51 25.22 -15.11
C ALA A 19 -27.78 24.60 -14.52
N ASP A 20 -27.97 23.30 -14.76
CA ASP A 20 -28.90 22.50 -13.98
C ASP A 20 -28.13 21.81 -12.84
N ASN A 21 -28.69 21.94 -11.63
CA ASN A 21 -28.38 21.20 -10.40
C ASN A 21 -27.20 21.73 -9.58
N VAL A 22 -27.46 22.35 -8.43
CA VAL A 22 -27.76 21.69 -7.14
C VAL A 22 -28.05 22.82 -6.15
N MET A 23 -29.33 23.05 -5.86
CA MET A 23 -29.76 23.97 -4.81
C MET A 23 -30.59 23.18 -3.79
N MET A 24 -29.96 22.18 -3.18
CA MET A 24 -30.51 21.39 -2.07
C MET A 24 -29.35 21.07 -1.11
N ASN A 25 -29.57 21.29 0.19
CA ASN A 25 -28.69 20.94 1.33
C ASN A 25 -27.60 21.90 1.85
N THR A 26 -27.73 23.23 1.72
CA THR A 26 -26.72 24.15 2.29
C THR A 26 -26.67 24.17 3.83
N SER A 27 -27.75 23.81 4.53
CA SER A 27 -27.77 23.80 6.01
C SER A 27 -27.35 22.47 6.63
N GLU A 28 -27.46 21.36 5.91
CA GLU A 28 -27.07 20.02 6.40
C GLU A 28 -25.59 19.69 6.09
N LEU A 29 -24.92 20.47 5.25
CA LEU A 29 -23.52 20.30 4.88
C LEU A 29 -22.55 21.14 5.74
N SER A 30 -23.06 22.13 6.48
CA SER A 30 -22.22 23.04 7.28
C SER A 30 -21.44 22.31 8.39
N TRP A 31 -22.05 21.32 9.06
CA TRP A 31 -21.36 20.51 10.06
C TRP A 31 -20.27 19.63 9.43
N VAL A 32 -20.46 19.15 8.20
CA VAL A 32 -19.44 18.38 7.47
C VAL A 32 -18.28 19.29 7.12
N ASP A 33 -18.58 20.49 6.64
CA ASP A 33 -17.57 21.50 6.31
C ASP A 33 -16.76 21.90 7.54
N GLU A 34 -17.41 22.08 8.70
CA GLU A 34 -16.75 22.34 9.98
C GLU A 34 -15.80 21.20 10.38
N GLN A 35 -16.26 19.94 10.26
CA GLN A 35 -15.41 18.77 10.54
C GLN A 35 -14.23 18.67 9.57
N VAL A 36 -14.45 18.96 8.30
CA VAL A 36 -13.41 18.97 7.27
C VAL A 36 -12.40 20.09 7.54
N GLU A 37 -12.85 21.27 7.93
CA GLU A 37 -11.99 22.39 8.29
C GLU A 37 -11.16 22.11 9.55
N ALA A 38 -11.75 21.45 10.55
CA ALA A 38 -11.05 21.02 11.75
C ALA A 38 -9.90 20.03 11.48
N ILE A 39 -9.97 19.23 10.42
CA ILE A 39 -8.92 18.25 10.04
C ILE A 39 -7.93 18.76 8.99
N LYS A 40 -8.21 19.90 8.33
CA LYS A 40 -7.35 20.54 7.33
C LYS A 40 -6.01 21.09 7.84
N PRO A 41 -5.82 21.57 9.09
CA PRO A 41 -4.57 22.21 9.46
C PRO A 41 -3.39 21.23 9.38
N ALA A 42 -2.22 21.76 8.99
CA ALA A 42 -1.01 20.97 8.87
C ALA A 42 -0.65 20.33 10.22
N ARG A 43 -0.51 19.00 10.23
CA ARG A 43 -0.08 18.26 11.43
C ARG A 43 1.40 18.51 11.66
N VAL A 44 1.73 19.28 12.68
CA VAL A 44 3.12 19.47 13.11
C VAL A 44 3.55 18.23 13.88
N GLY A 45 4.49 17.47 13.33
CA GLY A 45 5.07 16.31 14.00
C GLY A 45 5.96 16.70 15.19
N ALA A 46 6.29 15.72 16.02
CA ALA A 46 7.24 15.92 17.12
C ALA A 46 8.65 16.25 16.58
N ARG A 47 9.36 17.17 17.27
CA ARG A 47 10.75 17.50 16.94
C ARG A 47 11.67 16.29 17.18
N ASN A 48 12.67 16.10 16.32
CA ASN A 48 13.65 15.01 16.47
C ASN A 48 14.38 15.04 17.82
N SER A 49 14.64 16.24 18.36
CA SER A 49 15.22 16.41 19.69
C SER A 49 14.31 15.82 20.79
N TYR A 50 13.01 16.07 20.70
CA TYR A 50 12.00 15.52 21.62
C TYR A 50 11.88 13.99 21.50
N LEU A 51 11.87 13.47 20.26
CA LEU A 51 11.83 12.02 20.01
C LEU A 51 13.08 11.31 20.54
N GLY A 52 14.25 11.95 20.49
CA GLY A 52 15.50 11.40 21.03
C GLY A 52 15.56 11.35 22.55
N SER A 53 14.87 12.27 23.24
CA SER A 53 14.77 12.28 24.71
C SER A 53 13.66 11.39 25.27
N MET A 54 12.75 10.91 24.42
CA MET A 54 11.60 10.13 24.85
C MET A 54 12.04 8.74 25.36
N THR A 55 11.51 8.33 26.50
CA THR A 55 11.72 6.98 27.04
C THR A 55 11.19 5.93 26.08
N ASN A 56 11.97 4.86 25.85
CA ASN A 56 11.55 3.75 24.99
C ASN A 56 10.35 3.02 25.64
N PRO A 57 9.16 2.98 25.00
CA PRO A 57 7.97 2.37 25.57
C PRO A 57 7.99 0.84 25.53
N PHE A 58 8.95 0.23 24.84
CA PHE A 58 9.03 -1.22 24.71
C PHE A 58 9.81 -1.83 25.87
N VAL A 59 9.14 -2.66 26.65
CA VAL A 59 9.77 -3.49 27.69
C VAL A 59 10.37 -4.73 27.01
N PHE A 60 11.69 -4.81 26.96
CA PHE A 60 12.38 -6.00 26.48
C PHE A 60 12.61 -6.98 27.62
N LEU A 61 11.86 -8.09 27.64
CA LEU A 61 12.14 -9.21 28.54
C LEU A 61 13.48 -9.82 28.15
N LYS A 62 14.52 -9.59 28.97
CA LYS A 62 15.83 -10.20 28.79
C LYS A 62 15.69 -11.70 29.03
N LYS A 63 15.66 -12.50 27.95
CA LYS A 63 15.86 -13.93 28.04
C LYS A 63 17.26 -14.16 28.62
N GLY A 64 17.34 -14.68 29.84
CA GLY A 64 18.59 -14.90 30.54
C GLY A 64 19.58 -15.69 29.69
N LYS A 65 20.63 -15.00 29.21
CA LYS A 65 21.81 -15.64 28.64
C LYS A 65 22.97 -15.32 29.58
N LYS A 66 23.49 -16.35 30.26
CA LYS A 66 24.80 -16.27 30.91
C LYS A 66 25.85 -15.96 29.83
N GLY A 67 26.63 -14.90 30.04
CA GLY A 67 27.94 -14.70 29.42
C GLY A 67 27.99 -14.11 28.00
N LYS A 68 28.21 -12.79 27.91
CA LYS A 68 29.43 -12.18 27.33
C LYS A 68 29.22 -10.65 27.27
N THR A 69 30.00 -9.95 28.09
CA THR A 69 30.13 -8.50 28.04
C THR A 69 30.81 -8.12 26.73
N ILE A 70 30.05 -7.62 25.75
CA ILE A 70 30.64 -6.94 24.59
C ILE A 70 30.90 -5.51 25.02
N SER A 71 32.16 -5.21 25.34
CA SER A 71 32.65 -3.86 25.59
C SER A 71 32.51 -2.99 24.34
N ARG A 72 32.25 -1.71 24.59
CA ARG A 72 31.84 -0.68 23.63
C ARG A 72 32.99 -0.23 22.72
N SER A 73 32.68 0.09 21.46
CA SER A 73 33.20 1.31 20.82
C SER A 73 32.11 1.93 19.94
N ARG A 74 31.53 3.02 20.42
CA ARG A 74 30.55 3.84 19.70
C ARG A 74 31.34 4.72 18.71
N SER A 75 31.47 4.27 17.46
CA SER A 75 31.73 5.20 16.36
C SER A 75 30.39 5.69 15.85
N TYR A 76 30.01 6.92 16.20
CA TYR A 76 28.90 7.59 15.53
C TYR A 76 29.31 7.84 14.08
N ARG A 77 28.96 6.93 13.19
CA ARG A 77 28.99 7.19 11.75
C ARG A 77 27.85 8.14 11.45
N THR A 78 28.16 9.41 11.20
CA THR A 78 27.27 10.30 10.48
C THR A 78 27.02 9.69 9.09
N PRO A 79 25.77 9.42 8.69
CA PRO A 79 25.52 9.00 7.33
C PRO A 79 25.76 10.20 6.41
N THR A 80 26.90 10.20 5.72
CA THR A 80 27.11 11.05 4.55
C THR A 80 25.99 10.74 3.55
N ARG A 81 25.13 11.74 3.32
CA ARG A 81 24.05 11.69 2.31
C ARG A 81 24.68 11.58 0.92
N THR A 82 25.06 10.37 0.53
CA THR A 82 25.29 10.06 -0.87
C THR A 82 23.93 9.71 -1.44
N SER A 83 23.35 10.63 -2.20
CA SER A 83 22.08 10.42 -2.90
C SER A 83 22.31 9.46 -4.07
N THR A 84 22.50 8.19 -3.78
CA THR A 84 22.26 7.17 -4.79
C THR A 84 20.75 7.02 -4.89
N ARG A 85 20.19 7.54 -5.99
CA ARG A 85 18.86 7.14 -6.50
C ARG A 85 18.90 5.65 -6.77
N THR A 86 18.82 4.83 -5.73
CA THR A 86 18.44 3.44 -5.88
C THR A 86 16.93 3.46 -5.99
N SER A 87 16.44 3.59 -7.22
CA SER A 87 15.17 2.97 -7.57
C SER A 87 15.29 1.53 -7.11
N SER A 88 14.66 1.19 -5.98
CA SER A 88 14.51 -0.19 -5.57
C SER A 88 13.56 -0.83 -6.57
N GLU A 89 14.10 -1.16 -7.74
CA GLU A 89 13.57 -2.20 -8.57
C GLU A 89 13.60 -3.43 -7.68
N ILE A 90 12.44 -3.74 -7.11
CA ILE A 90 12.21 -4.96 -6.37
C ILE A 90 12.43 -6.06 -7.40
N SER A 91 13.68 -6.50 -7.53
CA SER A 91 14.07 -7.60 -8.38
C SER A 91 13.45 -8.84 -7.77
N ALA A 92 12.20 -9.08 -8.13
CA ALA A 92 11.50 -10.29 -7.78
C ALA A 92 12.25 -11.42 -8.48
N LYS A 93 13.19 -12.05 -7.77
CA LYS A 93 13.73 -13.35 -8.15
C LYS A 93 12.53 -14.27 -8.28
N SER A 94 12.03 -14.42 -9.50
CA SER A 94 11.06 -15.42 -9.88
C SER A 94 11.78 -16.76 -9.88
N SER A 95 12.17 -17.22 -8.69
CA SER A 95 12.31 -18.65 -8.49
C SER A 95 10.96 -19.23 -8.89
N LYS A 96 10.94 -20.32 -9.68
CA LYS A 96 9.77 -21.18 -9.88
C LYS A 96 9.37 -21.74 -8.51
N GLY A 97 8.78 -20.87 -7.71
CA GLY A 97 8.53 -21.05 -6.30
C GLY A 97 7.22 -21.78 -6.14
N LYS A 98 7.20 -22.68 -5.16
CA LYS A 98 5.97 -23.31 -4.69
C LYS A 98 4.91 -22.22 -4.48
N LEU A 99 3.75 -22.38 -5.10
CA LEU A 99 2.61 -21.48 -4.91
C LEU A 99 2.16 -21.60 -3.45
N ALA A 100 2.64 -20.67 -2.62
CA ALA A 100 2.32 -20.59 -1.20
C ALA A 100 1.61 -19.27 -0.96
N LEU A 101 0.46 -19.36 -0.28
CA LEU A 101 -0.29 -18.20 0.15
C LEU A 101 0.28 -17.73 1.48
N GLU A 102 0.79 -16.51 1.50
CA GLU A 102 1.42 -15.91 2.68
C GLU A 102 0.41 -15.07 3.46
N ALA A 103 -0.39 -14.26 2.78
CA ALA A 103 -1.36 -13.37 3.40
C ALA A 103 -2.54 -13.04 2.46
N ILE A 104 -3.65 -12.58 3.05
CA ILE A 104 -4.80 -12.03 2.33
C ILE A 104 -5.19 -10.72 3.00
N ILE A 105 -5.32 -9.65 2.22
CA ILE A 105 -5.72 -8.31 2.67
C ILE A 105 -6.61 -7.69 1.60
N ASN A 106 -7.78 -7.17 1.96
CA ASN A 106 -8.69 -6.43 1.06
C ASN A 106 -8.95 -7.16 -0.28
N LYS A 107 -9.31 -8.45 -0.22
CA LYS A 107 -9.51 -9.32 -1.40
C LYS A 107 -8.30 -9.45 -2.34
N SER A 108 -7.11 -9.11 -1.85
CA SER A 108 -5.84 -9.32 -2.53
C SER A 108 -5.06 -10.41 -1.80
N ALA A 109 -4.35 -11.24 -2.54
CA ALA A 109 -3.59 -12.38 -2.03
C ALA A 109 -2.10 -12.19 -2.25
N LEU A 110 -1.29 -12.36 -1.20
CA LEU A 110 0.17 -12.38 -1.28
C LEU A 110 0.62 -13.80 -1.59
N ILE A 111 1.12 -14.02 -2.82
CA ILE A 111 1.55 -15.33 -3.30
C ILE A 111 2.98 -15.19 -3.83
N GLY A 112 3.94 -15.87 -3.20
CA GLY A 112 5.34 -15.82 -3.60
C GLY A 112 5.91 -14.38 -3.58
N GLY A 113 5.61 -13.64 -2.53
CA GLY A 113 6.07 -12.25 -2.33
C GLY A 113 5.42 -11.18 -3.23
N LYS A 114 4.39 -11.50 -4.02
CA LYS A 114 3.66 -10.52 -4.85
C LYS A 114 2.16 -10.53 -4.53
N TRP A 115 1.55 -9.35 -4.57
CA TRP A 115 0.12 -9.18 -4.37
C TRP A 115 -0.64 -9.40 -5.68
N TYR A 116 -1.69 -10.20 -5.62
CA TYR A 116 -2.57 -10.48 -6.75
C TYR A 116 -4.04 -10.30 -6.39
N LYS A 117 -4.85 -9.95 -7.39
CA LYS A 117 -6.31 -9.80 -7.28
C LYS A 117 -7.05 -10.86 -8.11
N GLU A 118 -8.36 -10.95 -7.90
CA GLU A 118 -9.25 -11.78 -8.72
C GLU A 118 -9.06 -11.49 -10.22
N GLY A 119 -9.03 -12.54 -11.02
CA GLY A 119 -8.80 -12.47 -12.46
C GLY A 119 -7.33 -12.42 -12.91
N GLN A 120 -6.38 -12.15 -12.01
CA GLN A 120 -4.96 -12.14 -12.36
C GLN A 120 -4.38 -13.56 -12.41
N SER A 121 -3.25 -13.71 -13.10
CA SER A 121 -2.56 -14.99 -13.25
C SER A 121 -1.28 -15.07 -12.43
N VAL A 122 -1.10 -16.19 -11.73
CA VAL A 122 0.09 -16.50 -10.93
C VAL A 122 0.52 -17.95 -11.21
N GLY A 123 1.77 -18.14 -11.63
CA GLY A 123 2.32 -19.48 -11.89
C GLY A 123 1.53 -20.33 -12.89
N GLY A 124 0.84 -19.71 -13.86
CA GLY A 124 0.00 -20.40 -14.85
C GLY A 124 -1.46 -20.64 -14.41
N TYR A 125 -1.83 -20.28 -13.18
CA TYR A 125 -3.20 -20.34 -12.69
C TYR A 125 -3.83 -18.95 -12.68
N LYS A 126 -5.12 -18.87 -13.04
CA LYS A 126 -5.94 -17.67 -12.87
C LYS A 126 -6.61 -17.70 -11.50
N ILE A 127 -6.60 -16.57 -10.79
CA ILE A 127 -7.31 -16.42 -9.53
C ILE A 127 -8.80 -16.29 -9.84
N GLU A 128 -9.60 -17.27 -9.41
CA GLU A 128 -11.05 -17.28 -9.62
C GLU A 128 -11.78 -16.49 -8.52
N ARG A 129 -11.36 -16.68 -7.27
CA ARG A 129 -11.97 -16.01 -6.11
C ARG A 129 -10.98 -15.88 -4.95
N VAL A 130 -11.02 -14.76 -4.24
CA VAL A 130 -10.27 -14.52 -3.00
C VAL A 130 -11.24 -14.40 -1.83
N ASN A 131 -11.24 -15.40 -0.94
CA ASN A 131 -11.94 -15.34 0.35
C ASN A 131 -10.96 -14.93 1.46
N ASP A 132 -11.47 -14.64 2.65
CA ASP A 132 -10.68 -14.15 3.78
C ASP A 132 -9.54 -15.09 4.24
N LYS A 133 -9.66 -16.39 3.95
CA LYS A 133 -8.72 -17.44 4.41
C LYS A 133 -8.19 -18.32 3.29
N VAL A 134 -8.77 -18.20 2.10
CA VAL A 134 -8.62 -19.18 1.02
C VAL A 134 -8.63 -18.48 -0.33
N VAL A 135 -7.75 -18.91 -1.23
CA VAL A 135 -7.68 -18.44 -2.62
C VAL A 135 -7.91 -19.61 -3.56
N PHE A 136 -8.85 -19.44 -4.48
CA PHE A 136 -9.17 -20.42 -5.51
C PHE A 136 -8.42 -20.07 -6.80
N LEU A 137 -7.62 -21.01 -7.26
CA LEU A 137 -6.81 -20.93 -8.46
C LEU A 137 -7.33 -21.93 -9.50
N LYS A 138 -7.40 -21.52 -10.77
CA LYS A 138 -7.91 -22.35 -11.87
C LYS A 138 -6.98 -22.30 -13.08
N GLN A 139 -6.72 -23.45 -13.67
CA GLN A 139 -5.95 -23.60 -14.91
C GLN A 139 -6.65 -24.64 -15.80
N GLY A 140 -7.47 -24.18 -16.74
CA GLY A 140 -8.30 -25.04 -17.57
C GLY A 140 -9.24 -25.89 -16.71
N LYS A 141 -9.06 -27.22 -16.75
CA LYS A 141 -9.85 -28.19 -15.96
C LYS A 141 -9.33 -28.40 -14.53
N LYS A 142 -8.14 -27.91 -14.19
CA LYS A 142 -7.53 -28.11 -12.87
C LYS A 142 -7.84 -26.91 -11.96
N SER A 143 -8.19 -27.19 -10.71
CA SER A 143 -8.35 -26.18 -9.66
C SER A 143 -7.44 -26.50 -8.47
N ILE A 144 -6.93 -25.46 -7.82
CA ILE A 144 -6.08 -25.57 -6.63
C ILE A 144 -6.58 -24.56 -5.60
N VAL A 145 -6.55 -24.98 -4.35
CA VAL A 145 -6.94 -24.16 -3.20
C VAL A 145 -5.71 -23.85 -2.38
N LEU A 146 -5.38 -22.56 -2.24
CA LEU A 146 -4.36 -22.11 -1.31
C LEU A 146 -5.02 -21.61 -0.02
N SER A 147 -4.46 -21.96 1.13
CA SER A 147 -4.93 -21.49 2.42
C SER A 147 -3.77 -21.04 3.29
N THR A 148 -4.04 -20.05 4.15
CA THR A 148 -3.11 -19.58 5.17
C THR A 148 -3.00 -20.58 6.34
N LYS A 149 -3.94 -21.53 6.48
CA LYS A 149 -3.86 -22.56 7.50
C LYS A 149 -2.78 -23.59 7.15
N SER A 150 -1.86 -23.81 8.09
CA SER A 150 -0.86 -24.88 7.98
C SER A 150 -1.55 -26.26 7.97
N LYS A 151 -1.27 -27.08 6.96
CA LYS A 151 -1.72 -28.47 6.92
C LYS A 151 -0.90 -29.29 7.92
N HIS A 152 -1.51 -29.66 9.05
CA HIS A 152 -0.92 -30.65 9.95
C HIS A 152 -0.90 -32.01 9.24
N LYS A 153 0.22 -32.76 9.34
CA LYS A 153 0.42 -34.04 8.61
C LYS A 153 -0.67 -35.10 8.88
N SER A 154 -1.41 -35.00 9.98
CA SER A 154 -2.48 -35.95 10.34
C SER A 154 -3.89 -35.56 9.91
N LEU A 155 -4.11 -34.36 9.35
CA LEU A 155 -5.44 -33.89 8.98
C LEU A 155 -5.73 -34.21 7.50
N LYS A 156 -6.56 -35.24 7.27
CA LYS A 156 -7.12 -35.60 5.97
C LYS A 156 -8.40 -34.79 5.74
N PHE A 157 -8.43 -33.95 4.71
CA PHE A 157 -9.65 -33.27 4.27
C PHE A 157 -10.23 -34.07 3.10
N ASN A 158 -11.34 -34.76 3.32
CA ASN A 158 -12.16 -35.31 2.24
C ASN A 158 -13.00 -34.16 1.68
N ASN A 159 -12.83 -33.86 0.40
CA ASN A 159 -13.68 -32.91 -0.32
C ASN A 159 -14.71 -33.75 -1.07
N ASN A 160 -15.98 -33.64 -0.69
CA ASN A 160 -17.11 -34.26 -1.37
C ASN A 160 -17.67 -33.27 -2.40
#